data_AF-A0A7K0E2J4-F1
#
_entry.id   AF-A0A7K0E2J4-F1
#
_cell.length_a   1.000
_cell.length_b   1.000
_cell.length_c   1.000
_cell.angle_alpha   90.00
_cell.angle_beta   90.00
_cell.angle_gamma   90.00
#
_symmetry.space_group_name_H-M   'P 1'
#
loop_
_entity.id
_entity.type
_entity.pdbx_description
1 polymer ?
#
loop_
_entity_poly.entity_id
_entity_poly.type
_entity_poly.pdbx_seq_one_letter_code
_entity_poly.pdbx_strand_id
1 'polypeptide(L)'
;MIDIPTELVPAPDYSGPAVLDVPGAEVPVRVTLSGHLDPIDGRFHWYGRITADPGAELPDPGRGQVTLILPDGSAAAGRLQERDPWGNLRIVGVGAPPFAPEIR
;
A
#
# COMPACT_ATOMS: atom_id res chain seq x y z
N MET A 1 33.42 16.98 4.04
CA MET A 1 31.96 16.98 3.94
C MET A 1 31.62 15.71 3.18
N ILE A 2 31.14 14.67 3.85
CA ILE A 2 30.79 13.41 3.19
C ILE A 2 29.40 13.61 2.62
N ASP A 3 29.30 13.62 1.29
CA ASP A 3 28.04 13.53 0.58
C ASP A 3 27.54 12.09 0.78
N ILE A 4 26.54 11.91 1.64
CA ILE A 4 25.85 10.62 1.75
C ILE A 4 25.05 10.53 0.45
N PRO A 5 25.35 9.59 -0.47
CA PRO A 5 24.51 9.45 -1.65
C PRO A 5 23.07 9.24 -1.18
N THR A 6 22.14 10.02 -1.75
CA THR A 6 20.67 9.98 -1.51
C THR A 6 20.03 8.63 -1.89
N GLU A 7 20.84 7.59 -2.07
CA GLU A 7 20.45 6.26 -2.49
C GLU A 7 20.67 5.27 -1.34
N LEU A 8 19.75 5.24 -0.38
CA LEU A 8 19.68 4.15 0.61
C LEU A 8 18.25 3.70 0.90
N VAL A 9 17.27 4.23 0.16
CA VAL A 9 15.89 3.71 0.18
C VAL A 9 15.49 3.39 -1.26
N PRO A 10 15.19 2.13 -1.60
CA PRO A 10 14.67 1.82 -2.92
C PRO A 10 13.40 2.63 -3.18
N ALA A 11 13.23 3.07 -4.42
CA ALA A 11 12.00 3.71 -4.86
C ALA A 11 10.81 2.76 -4.64
N PRO A 12 9.61 3.28 -4.35
CA PRO A 12 8.43 2.44 -4.29
C PRO A 12 8.10 1.89 -5.68
N ASP A 13 7.65 0.64 -5.75
CA ASP A 13 7.18 -0.01 -6.98
C ASP A 13 5.96 0.74 -7.57
N TYR A 14 5.16 1.36 -6.70
CA TYR A 14 4.07 2.24 -7.11
C TYR A 14 3.88 3.40 -6.14
N SER A 15 3.71 4.61 -6.67
CA SER A 15 3.31 5.79 -5.90
C SER A 15 2.29 6.59 -6.69
N GLY A 16 1.08 6.71 -6.19
CA GLY A 16 -0.01 7.29 -6.98
C GLY A 16 -1.39 7.22 -6.33
N PRO A 17 -2.42 7.67 -7.07
CA PRO A 17 -3.81 7.58 -6.62
C PRO A 17 -4.32 6.13 -6.65
N ALA A 18 -5.21 5.79 -5.73
CA ALA A 18 -5.90 4.50 -5.69
C ALA A 18 -7.28 4.68 -5.06
N VAL A 19 -8.09 3.62 -5.11
CA VAL A 19 -9.34 3.50 -4.37
C VAL A 19 -9.18 2.38 -3.35
N LEU A 20 -9.48 2.70 -2.09
CA LEU A 20 -9.59 1.73 -1.02
C LEU A 20 -11.07 1.33 -0.88
N ASP A 21 -11.40 0.14 -1.36
CA ASP A 21 -12.72 -0.47 -1.19
C ASP A 21 -12.76 -1.22 0.15
N VAL A 22 -13.65 -0.76 1.02
CA VAL A 22 -13.95 -1.33 2.33
C VAL A 22 -15.44 -1.63 2.44
N PRO A 23 -15.87 -2.51 3.35
CA PRO A 23 -17.28 -2.83 3.50
C PRO A 23 -18.16 -1.58 3.67
N GLY A 24 -18.95 -1.26 2.64
CA GLY A 24 -19.90 -0.15 2.62
C GLY A 24 -19.34 1.21 2.18
N ALA A 25 -18.06 1.31 1.76
CA ALA A 25 -17.50 2.55 1.25
C ALA A 25 -16.32 2.34 0.30
N GLU A 26 -16.23 3.19 -0.72
CA GLU A 26 -15.02 3.37 -1.54
C GLU A 26 -14.37 4.70 -1.16
N VAL A 27 -13.10 4.65 -0.77
CA VAL A 27 -12.36 5.81 -0.29
C VAL A 27 -11.25 6.18 -1.28
N PRO A 28 -11.27 7.38 -1.89
CA PRO A 28 -10.16 7.84 -2.71
C PRO A 28 -8.93 8.14 -1.85
N VAL A 29 -7.78 7.61 -2.26
CA VAL A 29 -6.54 7.63 -1.48
C VAL A 29 -5.33 7.87 -2.37
N ARG A 30 -4.23 8.31 -1.76
CA ARG A 30 -2.88 8.21 -2.29
C ARG A 30 -2.13 7.10 -1.59
N VAL A 31 -1.37 6.33 -2.36
CA VAL A 31 -0.60 5.20 -1.84
C VAL A 31 0.85 5.25 -2.27
N THR A 32 1.68 4.66 -1.45
CA THR A 32 3.06 4.31 -1.78
C THR A 32 3.24 2.84 -1.43
N LEU A 33 3.50 2.00 -2.44
CA LEU A 33 3.49 0.55 -2.36
C LEU A 33 4.85 -0.02 -2.76
N SER A 34 5.23 -1.09 -2.08
CA SER A 34 6.40 -1.91 -2.39
C SER A 34 6.12 -3.38 -2.08
N GLY A 35 6.95 -4.29 -2.57
CA GLY A 35 6.91 -5.67 -2.14
C GLY A 35 8.18 -6.46 -2.37
N HIS A 36 8.18 -7.71 -1.93
CA HIS A 36 9.27 -8.66 -2.14
C HIS A 36 8.75 -10.10 -2.13
N LEU A 37 9.51 -11.02 -2.74
CA LEU A 37 9.30 -12.45 -2.56
C LEU A 37 9.87 -12.88 -1.21
N ASP A 38 9.02 -13.36 -0.31
CA ASP A 38 9.44 -13.86 1.00
C ASP A 38 10.01 -15.29 0.85
N PRO A 39 11.29 -15.53 1.19
CA PRO A 39 11.91 -16.84 1.01
C PRO A 39 11.40 -17.89 2.00
N ILE A 40 10.73 -17.48 3.09
CA ILE A 40 10.25 -18.39 4.13
C ILE A 40 9.02 -19.15 3.64
N ASP A 41 8.07 -18.47 3.00
CA ASP A 41 6.82 -19.08 2.52
C ASP A 41 6.68 -19.10 1.00
N GLY A 42 7.62 -18.51 0.27
CA GLY A 42 7.64 -18.46 -1.19
C GLY A 42 6.58 -17.56 -1.80
N ARG A 43 6.00 -16.64 -1.03
CA ARG A 43 4.92 -15.75 -1.49
C ARG A 43 5.42 -14.32 -1.66
N PHE A 44 4.81 -13.61 -2.60
CA PHE A 44 5.06 -12.18 -2.71
C PHE A 44 4.31 -11.45 -1.60
N HIS A 45 5.05 -10.74 -0.75
CA HIS A 45 4.52 -9.88 0.30
C HIS A 45 4.62 -8.44 -0.16
N TRP A 46 3.46 -7.78 -0.24
CA TRP A 46 3.38 -6.37 -0.60
C TRP A 46 2.83 -5.57 0.57
N TYR A 47 3.25 -4.32 0.65
CA TYR A 47 2.88 -3.41 1.72
C TYR A 47 2.94 -1.98 1.23
N GLY A 48 2.36 -1.08 2.02
CA GLY A 48 2.44 0.32 1.72
C GLY A 48 1.81 1.22 2.75
N ARG A 49 1.78 2.50 2.43
CA ARG A 49 1.10 3.54 3.19
C ARG A 49 -0.07 4.07 2.39
N ILE A 50 -1.15 4.39 3.08
CA ILE A 50 -2.38 4.97 2.53
C ILE A 50 -2.63 6.31 3.21
N THR A 51 -2.81 7.34 2.40
CA THR A 51 -3.24 8.68 2.81
C THR A 51 -4.59 8.98 2.16
N ALA A 52 -5.60 9.38 2.94
CA ALA A 52 -6.87 9.82 2.37
C ALA A 52 -6.70 11.10 1.55
N ASP A 53 -7.47 11.22 0.47
CA ASP A 53 -7.63 12.50 -0.22
C ASP A 53 -8.35 13.53 0.66
N PRO A 54 -8.18 14.84 0.39
CA PRO A 54 -8.86 15.88 1.15
C PRO A 54 -10.38 15.69 1.19
N GLY A 55 -10.95 15.64 2.41
CA GLY A 55 -12.38 15.45 2.63
C GLY A 55 -12.83 13.99 2.68
N ALA A 56 -11.93 13.03 2.45
CA ALA A 56 -12.15 11.61 2.70
C ALA A 56 -11.61 11.22 4.09
N GLU A 57 -12.20 10.19 4.69
CA GLU A 57 -11.74 9.64 5.97
C GLU A 57 -11.39 8.17 5.78
N LEU A 58 -10.20 7.77 6.26
CA LEU A 58 -9.82 6.37 6.28
C LEU A 58 -10.60 5.64 7.39
N PRO A 59 -11.02 4.39 7.17
CA PRO A 59 -11.68 3.60 8.21
C PRO A 59 -10.69 3.23 9.33
N ASP A 60 -11.20 2.87 10.50
CA ASP A 60 -10.34 2.31 11.54
C ASP A 60 -9.68 1.00 11.08
N PRO A 61 -8.40 0.78 11.44
CA PRO A 61 -7.77 -0.48 11.11
C PRO A 61 -8.44 -1.63 11.87
N GLY A 62 -8.80 -2.66 11.13
CA GLY A 62 -9.52 -3.81 11.65
C GLY A 62 -8.95 -5.11 11.12
N ARG A 63 -9.50 -6.23 11.60
CA ARG A 63 -9.12 -7.58 11.13
C ARG A 63 -9.70 -7.91 9.74
N GLY A 64 -10.58 -7.04 9.22
CA GLY A 64 -11.26 -7.22 7.94
C GLY A 64 -10.29 -7.14 6.75
N GLN A 65 -10.65 -7.84 5.69
CA GLN A 65 -10.00 -7.69 4.39
C GLN A 65 -10.53 -6.42 3.71
N VAL A 66 -9.64 -5.72 3.01
CA VAL A 66 -9.95 -4.58 2.15
C VAL A 66 -9.44 -4.87 0.75
N THR A 67 -9.97 -4.18 -0.25
CA THR A 67 -9.47 -4.26 -1.63
C THR A 67 -8.82 -2.92 -1.99
N LEU A 68 -7.58 -2.96 -2.46
CA LEU A 68 -6.92 -1.78 -3.01
C LEU A 68 -6.97 -1.87 -4.54
N ILE A 69 -7.52 -0.84 -5.17
CA ILE A 69 -7.75 -0.78 -6.62
C ILE A 69 -6.94 0.39 -7.21
N LEU A 70 -6.08 0.13 -8.19
CA LEU A 70 -5.32 1.16 -8.89
C LEU A 70 -6.10 1.72 -10.09
N PRO A 71 -5.67 2.86 -10.68
CA PRO A 71 -6.41 3.52 -11.77
C PRO A 71 -6.55 2.69 -13.06
N ASP A 72 -5.69 1.70 -13.28
CA ASP A 72 -5.76 0.78 -14.41
C ASP A 72 -6.74 -0.39 -14.18
N GLY A 73 -7.40 -0.42 -13.02
CA GLY A 73 -8.37 -1.45 -12.62
C GLY A 73 -7.75 -2.68 -11.97
N SER A 74 -6.41 -2.73 -11.84
CA SER A 74 -5.75 -3.78 -11.06
C SER A 74 -6.14 -3.67 -9.59
N ALA A 75 -6.38 -4.82 -8.96
CA ALA A 75 -6.90 -4.88 -7.60
C ALA A 75 -6.23 -5.99 -6.81
N ALA A 76 -5.99 -5.74 -5.53
CA ALA A 76 -5.45 -6.74 -4.63
C ALA A 76 -6.07 -6.65 -3.24
N ALA A 77 -6.28 -7.80 -2.63
CA ALA A 77 -6.79 -7.89 -1.29
C ALA A 77 -5.67 -7.65 -0.26
N GLY A 78 -5.93 -6.76 0.70
CA GLY A 78 -5.01 -6.42 1.77
C GLY A 78 -5.69 -6.37 3.13
N ARG A 79 -4.91 -5.98 4.14
CA ARG A 79 -5.37 -5.68 5.49
C ARG A 79 -4.78 -4.36 5.93
N LEU A 80 -5.63 -3.52 6.52
CA LEU A 80 -5.22 -2.29 7.18
C LEU A 80 -4.59 -2.64 8.53
N GLN A 81 -3.52 -1.93 8.86
CA GLN A 81 -2.72 -2.11 10.06
C GLN A 81 -2.60 -0.76 10.76
N GLU A 82 -1.51 -0.53 11.48
CA GLU A 82 -1.26 0.67 12.27
C GLU A 82 -1.67 1.98 11.56
N ARG A 83 -2.44 2.79 12.30
CA ARG A 83 -2.69 4.20 11.99
C ARG A 83 -1.64 5.04 12.66
N ASP A 84 -0.97 5.89 11.89
CA ASP A 84 0.01 6.82 12.44
C ASP A 84 -0.65 8.08 13.04
N PRO A 85 0.09 8.90 13.80
CA PRO A 85 -0.43 10.13 14.40
C PRO A 85 -0.95 11.20 13.41
N TRP A 86 -0.62 11.08 12.12
CA TRP A 86 -1.09 11.96 11.05
C TRP A 86 -2.32 11.39 10.32
N GLY A 87 -2.83 10.24 10.78
CA GLY A 87 -4.02 9.60 10.25
C GLY A 87 -3.80 8.70 9.05
N ASN A 88 -2.56 8.48 8.58
CA ASN A 88 -2.30 7.53 7.50
C ASN A 88 -2.34 6.09 8.02
N LEU A 89 -2.66 5.16 7.14
CA LEU A 89 -2.70 3.74 7.47
C LEU A 89 -1.60 2.97 6.77
N ARG A 90 -1.07 1.96 7.45
CA ARG A 90 -0.31 0.89 6.80
C ARG A 90 -1.26 -0.13 6.19
N ILE A 91 -0.95 -0.60 4.98
CA ILE A 91 -1.61 -1.74 4.33
C ILE A 91 -0.59 -2.84 4.07
N VAL A 92 -1.02 -4.09 4.19
CA VAL A 92 -0.23 -5.27 3.84
C VAL A 92 -1.09 -6.26 3.06
N GLY A 93 -0.49 -7.00 2.13
CA GLY A 93 -1.13 -8.08 1.41
C GLY A 93 -0.14 -9.15 0.98
N VAL A 94 -0.68 -10.29 0.58
CA VAL A 94 0.07 -11.49 0.21
C VAL A 94 -0.44 -12.00 -1.14
N GLY A 95 0.47 -12.43 -2.00
CA GLY A 95 0.18 -12.88 -3.36
C GLY A 95 0.38 -11.77 -4.38
N ALA A 96 -0.39 -11.82 -5.48
CA ALA A 96 -0.28 -10.86 -6.57
C ALA A 96 -0.53 -9.43 -6.05
N PRO A 97 0.47 -8.51 -6.14
CA PRO A 97 0.27 -7.12 -5.79
C PRO A 97 -0.64 -6.44 -6.83
N PRO A 98 -1.25 -5.29 -6.48
CA PRO A 98 -2.03 -4.52 -7.43
C PRO A 98 -1.14 -3.67 -8.35
N PHE A 99 0.18 -3.68 -8.19
CA PHE A 99 1.13 -2.96 -9.03
C PHE A 99 2.05 -3.94 -9.76
N ALA A 100 2.71 -3.50 -10.83
CA ALA A 100 3.80 -4.27 -11.42
C ALA A 100 5.03 -4.16 -10.51
N PRO A 101 5.46 -5.23 -9.81
CA PRO A 101 6.63 -5.14 -8.95
C PRO A 101 7.88 -4.98 -9.81
N GLU A 102 8.82 -4.13 -9.39
CA GLU A 102 10.16 -4.15 -9.97
C GLU A 102 10.83 -5.47 -9.53
N ILE A 103 10.97 -6.41 -10.47
CA ILE A 103 11.76 -7.61 -10.24
C ILE A 103 13.23 -7.20 -10.29
N ARG A 104 13.82 -6.96 -9.12
CA ARG A 104 15.25 -6.65 -8.97
C ARG A 104 16.08 -7.90 -8.73
#